data_AF-A0A358QMD1-F1
#
_entry.id   AF-A0A358QMD1-F1
#
_cell.length_a   1.000
_cell.length_b   1.000
_cell.length_c   1.000
_cell.angle_alpha   90.00
_cell.angle_beta   90.00
_cell.angle_gamma   90.00
#
_symmetry.space_group_name_H-M   'P 1'
#
loop_
_entity.id
_entity.type
_entity.pdbx_description
1 polymer ?
#
loop_
_entity_poly.entity_id
_entity_poly.type
_entity_poly.pdbx_seq_one_letter_code
_entity_poly.pdbx_strand_id
1 'polypeptide(L)'
;MAPLVDFYVRSGLDGLLVLGTTGEGILLDPAERRMVAEAFLAAARDRLAIAVHCGAQSTRDTVALAAHAAAHGAAAVAVIPPPYFALDDASLLRHLTEAARA
;
A
#
# COMPACT_ATOMS: atom_id res chain seq x y z
N MET A 1 8.37 13.91 -1.15
CA MET A 1 7.18 13.56 -0.32
C MET A 1 6.90 14.57 0.80
N ALA A 2 7.90 15.02 1.56
CA ALA A 2 7.69 15.86 2.76
C ALA A 2 6.77 17.09 2.58
N PRO A 3 6.89 17.95 1.54
CA PRO A 3 6.01 19.12 1.41
C PRO A 3 4.52 18.77 1.29
N LEU A 4 4.20 17.65 0.62
CA LEU A 4 2.83 17.18 0.45
C LEU A 4 2.28 16.60 1.76
N VAL A 5 3.09 15.80 2.47
CA VAL A 5 2.70 15.27 3.78
C VAL A 5 2.48 16.40 4.79
N ASP A 6 3.35 17.41 4.81
CA ASP A 6 3.21 18.55 5.70
C ASP A 6 1.95 19.38 5.40
N PHE A 7 1.56 19.48 4.12
CA PHE A 7 0.28 20.07 3.75
C PHE A 7 -0.89 19.30 4.39
N TYR A 8 -0.90 17.98 4.25
CA TYR A 8 -1.96 17.13 4.80
C TYR A 8 -2.01 17.13 6.34
N VAL A 9 -0.86 17.16 7.01
CA VAL A 9 -0.78 17.34 8.47
C VAL A 9 -1.46 18.66 8.88
N ARG A 10 -1.13 19.77 8.20
CA ARG A 10 -1.74 21.08 8.50
C ARG A 10 -3.24 21.13 8.17
N SER A 11 -3.72 20.30 7.26
CA SER A 11 -5.14 20.15 6.95
C SER A 11 -5.92 19.38 8.02
N GLY A 12 -5.26 18.80 9.03
CA GLY A 12 -5.90 18.09 10.13
C GLY A 12 -6.40 16.69 9.77
N LEU A 13 -5.77 16.03 8.78
CA LEU A 13 -6.07 14.63 8.47
C LEU A 13 -5.53 13.70 9.56
N ASP A 14 -6.21 12.57 9.77
CA ASP A 14 -5.74 11.50 10.67
C ASP A 14 -4.73 10.56 9.98
N GLY A 15 -4.81 10.43 8.66
CA GLY A 15 -4.03 9.47 7.90
C GLY A 15 -4.18 9.59 6.39
N LEU A 16 -3.38 8.79 5.67
CA LEU A 16 -3.36 8.75 4.21
C LEU A 16 -3.35 7.30 3.70
N LEU A 17 -4.12 7.03 2.65
CA LEU A 17 -3.94 5.87 1.80
C LEU A 17 -3.04 6.25 0.62
N VAL A 18 -1.87 5.62 0.51
CA VAL A 18 -0.91 5.89 -0.55
C VAL A 18 -0.86 4.73 -1.55
N LEU A 19 -0.40 5.01 -2.77
CA LEU A 19 -0.27 4.03 -3.87
C LEU A 19 -1.59 3.37 -4.31
N GLY A 20 -2.74 3.89 -3.89
CA GLY A 20 -4.03 3.50 -4.48
C GLY A 20 -4.17 4.00 -5.93
N THR A 21 -5.36 3.88 -6.51
CA THR A 21 -5.62 4.34 -7.89
C THR A 21 -5.25 5.81 -8.11
N THR A 22 -5.58 6.69 -7.15
CA THR A 22 -5.23 8.13 -7.19
C THR A 22 -3.72 8.37 -7.10
N GLY A 23 -2.99 7.49 -6.43
CA GLY A 23 -1.52 7.53 -6.37
C GLY A 23 -0.86 6.73 -7.49
N GLU A 24 -1.64 6.25 -8.47
CA GLU A 24 -1.19 5.50 -9.65
C GLU A 24 -0.31 4.27 -9.32
N GLY A 25 -0.46 3.69 -8.13
CA GLY A 25 0.52 2.73 -7.62
C GLY A 25 0.60 1.42 -8.40
N ILE A 26 -0.42 1.06 -9.17
CA ILE A 26 -0.40 -0.14 -10.03
C ILE A 26 0.40 0.05 -11.33
N LEU A 27 0.66 1.31 -11.73
CA LEU A 27 1.48 1.63 -12.90
C LEU A 27 2.98 1.57 -12.57
N LEU A 28 3.33 1.62 -11.30
CA LEU A 28 4.70 1.56 -10.80
C LEU A 28 5.17 0.12 -10.67
N ASP A 29 6.45 -0.10 -10.93
CA ASP A 29 7.07 -1.39 -10.65
C ASP A 29 7.20 -1.63 -9.12
N PRO A 30 7.41 -2.89 -8.68
CA PRO A 30 7.50 -3.18 -7.25
C PRO A 30 8.60 -2.43 -6.49
N ALA A 31 9.73 -2.10 -7.13
CA ALA A 31 10.80 -1.34 -6.50
C ALA A 31 10.40 0.13 -6.33
N GLU A 32 9.79 0.73 -7.34
CA GLU A 32 9.24 2.09 -7.28
C GLU A 32 8.18 2.22 -6.18
N ARG A 33 7.27 1.25 -6.07
CA ARG A 33 6.25 1.21 -5.02
C ARG A 33 6.87 1.21 -3.62
N ARG A 34 7.93 0.42 -3.40
CA ARG A 34 8.65 0.37 -2.12
C ARG A 34 9.29 1.72 -1.79
N MET A 35 9.99 2.32 -2.75
CA MET A 35 10.60 3.64 -2.57
C MET A 35 9.57 4.72 -2.24
N VAL A 36 8.41 4.71 -2.93
CA VAL A 36 7.33 5.67 -2.67
C VAL A 36 6.70 5.45 -1.29
N ALA A 37 6.45 4.19 -0.90
CA ALA A 37 5.93 3.86 0.42
C ALA A 37 6.88 4.33 1.53
N GLU A 38 8.17 4.01 1.42
CA GLU A 38 9.21 4.48 2.35
C GLU A 38 9.26 6.00 2.45
N ALA A 39 9.16 6.70 1.32
CA ALA A 39 9.18 8.16 1.30
C ALA A 39 7.95 8.79 2.00
N PHE A 40 6.77 8.18 1.88
CA PHE A 40 5.58 8.60 2.62
C PHE A 40 5.68 8.29 4.10
N LEU A 41 6.12 7.08 4.47
CA LEU A 41 6.28 6.65 5.86
C LEU A 41 7.32 7.52 6.59
N ALA A 42 8.48 7.75 5.95
CA ALA A 42 9.55 8.59 6.51
C ALA A 42 9.12 10.07 6.66
N ALA A 43 8.30 10.57 5.74
CA ALA A 43 7.76 11.92 5.82
C ALA A 43 6.67 12.05 6.90
N ALA A 44 5.77 11.06 7.02
CA ALA A 44 4.68 11.07 7.98
C ALA A 44 5.17 10.87 9.42
N ARG A 45 6.08 9.91 9.62
CA ARG A 45 6.52 9.45 10.95
C ARG A 45 5.31 9.07 11.81
N ASP A 46 5.12 9.77 12.92
CA ASP A 46 4.04 9.61 13.90
C ASP A 46 2.90 10.63 13.71
N ARG A 47 2.99 11.52 12.71
CA ARG A 47 2.05 12.63 12.52
C ARG A 47 0.79 12.25 11.75
N LEU A 48 0.83 11.18 10.96
CA LEU A 48 -0.29 10.63 10.19
C LEU A 48 -0.19 9.12 10.14
N ALA A 49 -1.33 8.42 10.28
CA ALA A 49 -1.40 6.99 10.02
C ALA A 49 -1.33 6.71 8.51
N ILE A 50 -0.32 5.97 8.06
CA ILE A 50 -0.16 5.65 6.63
C ILE A 50 -0.64 4.23 6.35
N ALA A 51 -1.64 4.11 5.48
CA ALA A 51 -2.03 2.87 4.85
C ALA A 51 -1.39 2.76 3.46
N VAL A 52 -0.79 1.63 3.13
CA VAL A 52 -0.11 1.41 1.84
C VAL A 52 -0.92 0.46 0.98
N HIS A 53 -1.22 0.85 -0.26
CA HIS A 53 -1.80 -0.09 -1.21
C HIS A 53 -0.76 -1.11 -1.71
N CYS A 54 -1.01 -2.39 -1.45
CA CYS A 54 -0.13 -3.50 -1.79
C CYS A 54 -0.74 -4.46 -2.82
N GLY A 55 -1.94 -4.19 -3.33
CA GLY A 55 -2.56 -4.98 -4.41
C GLY A 55 -1.70 -5.00 -5.67
N ALA A 56 -1.59 -6.16 -6.32
CA ALA A 56 -0.80 -6.38 -7.53
C ALA A 56 -1.44 -7.50 -8.37
N GLN A 57 -0.92 -7.71 -9.59
CA GLN A 57 -1.44 -8.78 -10.47
C GLN A 57 -1.16 -10.19 -9.95
N SER A 58 -0.16 -10.36 -9.07
CA SER A 58 0.22 -11.66 -8.54
C SER A 58 0.17 -11.66 -7.02
N THR A 59 -0.25 -12.78 -6.42
CA THR A 59 -0.21 -12.98 -4.96
C THR A 59 1.20 -12.82 -4.41
N ARG A 60 2.22 -13.29 -5.15
CA ARG A 60 3.63 -13.16 -4.75
C ARG A 60 4.02 -11.70 -4.54
N ASP A 61 3.71 -10.84 -5.51
CA ASP A 61 4.11 -9.44 -5.44
C ASP A 61 3.26 -8.69 -4.41
N THR A 62 1.97 -9.03 -4.28
CA THR A 62 1.11 -8.48 -3.22
C THR A 62 1.63 -8.78 -1.83
N VAL A 63 1.98 -10.05 -1.55
CA VAL A 63 2.56 -10.45 -0.25
C VAL A 63 3.90 -9.75 -0.02
N ALA A 64 4.77 -9.69 -1.02
CA ALA A 64 6.07 -9.03 -0.88
C ALA A 64 5.94 -7.52 -0.61
N LEU A 65 4.96 -6.85 -1.21
CA LEU A 65 4.67 -5.43 -0.95
C LEU A 65 4.01 -5.22 0.40
N ALA A 66 3.11 -6.10 0.83
CA ALA A 66 2.46 -6.03 2.14
C ALA A 66 3.47 -6.22 3.28
N ALA A 67 4.30 -7.28 3.20
CA ALA A 67 5.37 -7.54 4.16
C ALA A 67 6.37 -6.37 4.23
N HIS A 68 6.73 -5.80 3.07
CA HIS A 68 7.60 -4.62 3.03
C HIS A 68 6.95 -3.43 3.73
N ALA A 69 5.70 -3.09 3.43
CA ALA A 69 4.99 -1.98 4.07
C ALA A 69 4.89 -2.16 5.60
N ALA A 70 4.54 -3.37 6.06
CA ALA A 70 4.48 -3.71 7.48
C ALA A 70 5.85 -3.54 8.16
N ALA A 71 6.92 -4.06 7.55
CA ALA A 71 8.29 -3.93 8.09
C ALA A 71 8.79 -2.48 8.19
N HIS A 72 8.21 -1.56 7.42
CA HIS A 72 8.57 -0.13 7.42
C HIS A 72 7.59 0.75 8.24
N GLY A 73 6.69 0.12 9.01
CA GLY A 73 5.82 0.82 9.96
C GLY A 73 4.55 1.39 9.36
N ALA A 74 4.06 0.85 8.24
CA ALA A 74 2.71 1.17 7.78
C ALA A 74 1.67 0.78 8.85
N ALA A 75 0.70 1.67 9.09
CA ALA A 75 -0.38 1.43 10.04
C ALA A 75 -1.38 0.37 9.52
N ALA A 76 -1.50 0.24 8.20
CA ALA A 76 -2.31 -0.77 7.53
C ALA A 76 -1.82 -1.00 6.10
N VAL A 77 -2.31 -2.09 5.49
CA VAL A 77 -2.19 -2.32 4.05
C VAL A 77 -3.57 -2.42 3.42
N ALA A 78 -3.71 -1.93 2.19
CA ALA A 78 -4.92 -2.07 1.38
C ALA A 78 -4.63 -2.98 0.19
N VAL A 79 -5.46 -4.00 -0.03
CA VAL A 79 -5.28 -4.99 -1.10
C VAL A 79 -6.57 -5.14 -1.88
N ILE A 80 -6.47 -5.00 -3.20
CA ILE A 80 -7.53 -5.37 -4.14
C ILE A 80 -7.27 -6.78 -4.68
N PRO A 81 -8.31 -7.51 -5.10
CA PRO A 81 -8.15 -8.64 -6.00
C PRO A 81 -7.28 -8.32 -7.22
N PRO A 82 -6.54 -9.29 -7.79
CA PRO A 82 -5.81 -9.10 -9.04
C PRO A 82 -6.74 -8.56 -10.13
N PRO A 83 -6.51 -7.35 -10.66
CA PRO A 83 -7.56 -6.64 -11.41
C PRO A 83 -7.67 -7.04 -12.88
N TYR A 84 -6.78 -7.88 -13.41
CA TYR A 84 -6.81 -8.24 -14.85
C TYR A 84 -7.72 -9.43 -15.16
N PHE A 85 -7.67 -10.48 -14.34
CA PHE A 85 -8.42 -11.72 -14.58
C PHE A 85 -9.60 -11.86 -13.62
N ALA A 86 -10.73 -12.36 -14.12
CA ALA A 86 -11.78 -12.86 -13.25
C ALA A 86 -11.30 -14.18 -12.60
N LEU A 87 -11.34 -14.24 -11.28
CA LEU A 87 -10.91 -15.40 -10.49
C LEU A 87 -12.10 -15.91 -9.67
N ASP A 88 -12.13 -17.20 -9.38
CA ASP A 88 -13.14 -17.79 -8.49
C ASP A 88 -12.97 -17.35 -7.03
N ASP A 89 -14.04 -17.49 -6.24
CA ASP A 89 -14.08 -17.06 -4.85
C ASP A 89 -13.00 -17.74 -4.00
N ALA A 90 -12.66 -19.00 -4.27
CA ALA A 90 -11.63 -19.74 -3.55
C ALA A 90 -10.24 -19.13 -3.79
N SER A 91 -9.95 -18.74 -5.03
CA SER A 91 -8.71 -18.09 -5.43
C SER A 91 -8.61 -16.67 -4.88
N LEU A 92 -9.71 -15.91 -4.91
CA LEU A 92 -9.80 -14.58 -4.32
C LEU A 92 -9.58 -14.62 -2.80
N LEU A 93 -10.27 -15.53 -2.10
CA LEU A 93 -10.13 -15.71 -0.67
C LEU A 93 -8.68 -16.08 -0.30
N ARG A 94 -8.07 -17.02 -1.04
CA ARG A 94 -6.67 -17.40 -0.83
C ARG A 94 -5.73 -16.21 -1.04
N HIS A 95 -5.91 -15.43 -2.10
CA HIS A 95 -5.08 -14.25 -2.38
C HIS A 95 -5.12 -13.24 -1.22
N LEU A 96 -6.33 -12.88 -0.76
CA LEU A 96 -6.51 -11.92 0.33
C LEU A 96 -5.99 -12.47 1.67
N THR A 97 -6.17 -13.77 1.92
CA THR A 97 -5.68 -14.42 3.14
C THR A 97 -4.15 -14.41 3.20
N GLU A 98 -3.48 -14.73 2.09
CA GLU A 98 -2.01 -14.70 2.03
C GLU A 98 -1.47 -13.27 2.21
N ALA A 99 -2.13 -12.27 1.62
CA ALA A 99 -1.75 -10.88 1.82
C ALA A 99 -1.94 -10.41 3.28
N ALA A 100 -2.98 -10.88 3.98
CA ALA A 100 -3.23 -10.54 5.37
C ALA A 100 -2.28 -11.22 6.38
N ARG A 101 -1.58 -12.28 5.97
CA ARG A 101 -0.58 -13.00 6.78
C ARG A 101 0.84 -12.44 6.66
N ALA A 102 1.06 -11.58 5.67
CA ALA A 102 2.33 -10.94 5.37
C ALA A 102 2.72 -9.93 6.46
#